data_AF-A0A016QME2-F1
#
_entry.id   AF-A0A016QME2-F1
#
_cell.length_a   1.000
_cell.length_b   1.000
_cell.length_c   1.000
_cell.angle_alpha   90.00
_cell.angle_beta   90.00
_cell.angle_gamma   90.00
#
_symmetry.space_group_name_H-M   'P 1'
#
loop_
_entity.id
_entity.type
_entity.pdbx_description
1 polymer ?
#
loop_
_entity_poly.entity_id
_entity_poly.type
_entity_poly.pdbx_seq_one_letter_code
_entity_poly.pdbx_strand_id
1 'polypeptide(L)'
;MSKLHPLLLLLTLGLAACGSSGPAGGDDPAQTAFFKAQPEFGAAVPPGSEPVTPAQFMEAVKNGGKVITAQDLANEKAAQERQDAQDDADARTYIAAHPEFSSLLDPPAADAINADGDRLVSVPTAGGPKTIMLMGNAFGRAVLANHARTFPSQANQYSLYSQLYADLDITLKKLNNSVQQFGLPAPDEVKSYSAERLLVLNRHAGEVINEYRDSIYNISYLLDPANGETGSKDQLDRTQKGACEPPAAGGIYQNFDWPLKALTTTVKDQGQRGTCWAFATVAALEAEIARRDHKEVNLSEQAYVGHRFMDWAPRAFGEGGDPLFIAQKASAANYVFAYESGWQYNKSLSRVVPKNTQTYTHSCDGYRDGAVNYGACSDTNDQGNWFTVTVGGRIYLLRSLPNTGAGSGYRMRSPTDFWNQDDKDQSMVILLLRSVLGHATTLTLDMRYVAPDANGYAPNKSMGKLPNGKPDFQLTHVMTVTGFISSQNLRKTLPGAPIADDYGYFIVKNSWGDCWGDQGYVYLPWTWVKTFTGQASTGILPQ
;
A
#
# COMPACT_ATOMS: atom_id res chain seq x y z
N MET A 1 0.90 -31.37 -9.74
CA MET A 1 1.68 -32.03 -10.80
C MET A 1 1.58 -31.17 -12.06
N SER A 2 2.49 -30.21 -12.23
CA SER A 2 2.53 -29.33 -13.41
C SER A 2 3.62 -29.81 -14.36
N LYS A 3 3.31 -29.84 -15.66
CA LYS A 3 4.26 -30.14 -16.74
C LYS A 3 5.16 -28.93 -16.94
N LEU A 4 6.40 -29.02 -16.47
CA LEU A 4 7.50 -28.14 -16.86
C LEU A 4 7.76 -28.31 -18.37
N HIS A 5 7.85 -27.19 -19.09
CA HIS A 5 8.33 -27.17 -20.46
C HIS A 5 9.84 -27.50 -20.49
N PRO A 6 10.30 -28.35 -21.43
CA PRO A 6 11.67 -28.84 -21.46
C PRO A 6 12.55 -27.88 -22.24
N LEU A 7 12.92 -26.73 -21.67
CA LEU A 7 13.96 -25.88 -22.26
C LEU A 7 15.01 -25.38 -21.26
N LEU A 8 14.88 -25.75 -19.97
CA LEU A 8 15.74 -25.23 -18.90
C LEU A 8 16.97 -26.10 -18.58
N LEU A 9 17.24 -27.18 -19.33
CA LEU A 9 18.21 -28.21 -18.92
C LEU A 9 19.57 -28.22 -19.66
N LEU A 10 19.91 -27.23 -20.48
CA LEU A 10 21.15 -27.26 -21.29
C LEU A 10 22.10 -26.08 -21.06
N LEU A 11 22.10 -25.47 -19.87
CA LEU A 11 23.01 -24.37 -19.52
C LEU A 11 23.78 -24.62 -18.21
N THR A 12 24.20 -25.86 -18.00
CA THR A 12 25.22 -26.20 -16.99
C THR A 12 26.33 -27.00 -17.65
N LEU A 13 27.30 -26.31 -18.27
CA LEU A 13 28.70 -26.75 -18.41
C LEU A 13 29.47 -25.72 -19.23
N GLY A 14 30.48 -25.09 -18.62
CA GLY A 14 31.54 -24.38 -19.33
C GLY A 14 31.78 -22.92 -18.93
N LEU A 15 32.16 -22.66 -17.68
CA LEU A 15 32.90 -21.43 -17.35
C LEU A 15 34.06 -21.78 -16.43
N ALA A 16 35.26 -21.84 -17.02
CA ALA A 16 36.52 -21.64 -16.33
C ALA A 16 37.47 -20.87 -17.25
N ALA A 17 38.10 -19.85 -16.66
CA ALA A 17 39.29 -19.11 -17.09
C ALA A 17 39.12 -17.83 -17.95
N CYS A 18 39.18 -16.70 -17.22
CA CYS A 18 40.09 -15.55 -17.36
C CYS A 18 40.03 -14.61 -18.57
N GLY A 19 40.09 -13.33 -18.24
CA GLY A 19 39.98 -12.22 -19.19
C GLY A 19 41.21 -12.02 -20.08
N SER A 20 40.95 -11.39 -21.22
CA SER A 20 41.88 -10.51 -21.91
C SER A 20 41.07 -9.58 -22.81
N SER A 21 41.29 -8.29 -22.65
CA SER A 21 40.92 -7.24 -23.60
C SER A 21 41.52 -7.51 -24.98
N GLY A 22 40.69 -7.69 -26.01
CA GLY A 22 41.07 -7.78 -27.41
C GLY A 22 39.95 -7.26 -28.32
N PRO A 23 40.25 -6.64 -29.48
CA PRO A 23 39.28 -5.91 -30.29
C PRO A 23 38.42 -6.84 -31.18
N ALA A 24 37.24 -6.31 -31.54
CA ALA A 24 36.18 -6.81 -32.41
C ALA A 24 36.50 -7.92 -33.43
N GLY A 25 35.59 -8.90 -33.57
CA GLY A 25 35.41 -9.62 -34.85
C GLY A 25 35.14 -11.12 -34.83
N GLY A 26 34.51 -11.70 -33.80
CA GLY A 26 34.00 -13.07 -33.86
C GLY A 26 32.60 -13.17 -33.26
N ASP A 27 31.62 -13.59 -34.04
CA ASP A 27 30.26 -13.86 -33.58
C ASP A 27 30.32 -14.92 -32.46
N ASP A 28 30.05 -14.53 -31.22
CA ASP A 28 29.87 -15.46 -30.12
C ASP A 28 28.66 -16.35 -30.43
N PRO A 29 28.84 -17.66 -30.70
CA PRO A 29 27.76 -18.54 -31.13
C PRO A 29 26.62 -18.62 -30.10
N ALA A 30 26.92 -18.42 -28.81
CA ALA A 30 25.91 -18.40 -27.75
C ALA A 30 25.06 -17.13 -27.83
N GLN A 31 25.67 -15.97 -28.11
CA GLN A 31 24.95 -14.71 -28.35
C GLN A 31 24.07 -14.82 -29.59
N THR A 32 24.63 -15.31 -30.70
CA THR A 32 23.86 -15.49 -31.95
C THR A 32 22.66 -16.41 -31.74
N ALA A 33 22.84 -17.54 -31.06
CA ALA A 33 21.75 -18.47 -30.76
C ALA A 33 20.69 -17.83 -29.83
N PHE A 34 21.12 -17.09 -28.81
CA PHE A 34 20.23 -16.38 -27.90
C PHE A 34 19.34 -15.38 -28.63
N PHE A 35 19.92 -14.42 -29.38
CA PHE A 35 19.16 -13.38 -30.08
C PHE A 35 18.31 -13.91 -31.23
N LYS A 36 18.70 -15.03 -31.84
CA LYS A 36 17.87 -15.74 -32.82
C LYS A 36 16.60 -16.33 -32.19
N ALA A 37 16.64 -16.67 -30.90
CA ALA A 37 15.49 -17.20 -30.16
C ALA A 37 14.62 -16.11 -29.52
N GLN A 38 15.10 -14.86 -29.41
CA GLN A 38 14.34 -13.75 -28.84
C GLN A 38 13.43 -13.09 -29.88
N PRO A 39 12.26 -12.59 -29.48
CA PRO A 39 11.40 -11.81 -30.36
C PRO A 39 11.96 -10.38 -30.54
N GLU A 40 11.83 -9.85 -31.75
CA GLU A 40 12.22 -8.48 -32.09
C GLU A 40 11.17 -7.48 -31.56
N PHE A 41 11.59 -6.29 -31.12
CA PHE A 41 10.67 -5.31 -30.54
C PHE A 41 9.77 -4.64 -31.59
N GLY A 42 10.27 -4.42 -32.82
CA GLY A 42 9.45 -4.03 -33.98
C GLY A 42 8.71 -2.69 -33.93
N ALA A 43 8.90 -1.86 -32.89
CA ALA A 43 8.24 -0.56 -32.71
C ALA A 43 9.20 0.53 -32.21
N ALA A 44 8.68 1.75 -32.03
CA ALA A 44 9.43 2.86 -31.45
C ALA A 44 9.81 2.53 -30.01
N VAL A 45 11.13 2.58 -29.73
CA VAL A 45 11.70 2.31 -28.42
C VAL A 45 11.13 3.26 -27.37
N PRO A 46 10.72 2.77 -26.19
CA PRO A 46 10.24 3.62 -25.10
C PRO A 46 11.29 4.67 -24.70
N PRO A 47 10.88 5.94 -24.49
CA PRO A 47 11.79 6.97 -24.00
C PRO A 47 12.50 6.55 -22.71
N GLY A 48 13.77 6.92 -22.58
CA GLY A 48 14.59 6.55 -21.42
C GLY A 48 15.16 5.14 -21.44
N SER A 49 14.92 4.35 -22.50
CA SER A 49 15.59 3.05 -22.67
C SER A 49 17.09 3.22 -22.91
N GLU A 50 17.90 2.50 -22.13
CA GLU A 50 19.36 2.53 -22.21
C GLU A 50 19.88 1.54 -23.26
N PRO A 51 20.69 1.97 -24.23
CA PRO A 51 21.39 1.05 -25.14
C PRO A 51 22.50 0.28 -24.41
N VAL A 52 22.49 -1.05 -24.53
CA VAL A 52 23.47 -1.94 -23.88
C VAL A 52 24.13 -2.89 -24.88
N THR A 53 25.24 -3.50 -24.48
CA THR A 53 25.89 -4.57 -25.25
C THR A 53 25.07 -5.87 -25.23
N PRO A 54 25.23 -6.76 -26.23
CA PRO A 54 24.63 -8.10 -26.22
C PRO A 54 24.86 -8.88 -24.92
N ALA A 55 26.09 -8.83 -24.39
CA ALA A 55 26.44 -9.51 -23.14
C ALA A 55 25.70 -8.93 -21.93
N GLN A 56 25.59 -7.60 -21.82
CA GLN A 56 24.84 -6.94 -20.75
C GLN A 56 23.33 -7.26 -20.82
N PHE A 57 22.76 -7.30 -22.04
CA PHE A 57 21.36 -7.68 -22.23
C PHE A 57 21.09 -9.12 -21.78
N MET A 58 21.95 -10.07 -22.17
CA MET A 58 21.85 -11.47 -21.76
C MET A 58 22.00 -11.64 -20.24
N GLU A 59 22.92 -10.91 -19.62
CA GLU A 59 23.09 -10.93 -18.16
C GLU A 59 21.86 -10.34 -17.45
N ALA A 60 21.27 -9.26 -17.96
CA ALA A 60 20.05 -8.69 -17.42
C ALA A 60 18.85 -9.65 -17.55
N VAL A 61 18.74 -10.42 -18.64
CA VAL A 61 17.76 -11.51 -18.79
C VAL A 61 17.99 -12.62 -17.77
N LYS A 62 19.24 -13.04 -17.59
CA LYS A 62 19.62 -14.04 -16.58
C LYS A 62 19.27 -13.59 -15.15
N ASN A 63 19.33 -12.30 -14.89
CA ASN A 63 18.95 -11.67 -13.63
C ASN A 63 17.44 -11.37 -13.51
N GLY A 64 16.60 -11.97 -14.36
CA GLY A 64 15.13 -11.90 -14.26
C GLY A 64 14.48 -10.83 -15.15
N GLY A 65 15.25 -10.13 -15.98
CA GLY A 65 14.71 -9.23 -16.99
C GLY A 65 13.83 -9.96 -18.01
N LYS A 66 12.73 -9.33 -18.40
CA LYS A 66 11.76 -9.84 -19.36
C LYS A 66 11.95 -9.17 -20.72
N VAL A 67 12.34 -9.96 -21.72
CA VAL A 67 12.32 -9.50 -23.11
C VAL A 67 10.87 -9.25 -23.50
N ILE A 68 10.59 -8.07 -24.03
CA ILE A 68 9.24 -7.62 -24.36
C ILE A 68 9.12 -7.25 -25.82
N THR A 69 7.94 -7.50 -26.37
CA THR A 69 7.55 -7.15 -27.74
C THR A 69 6.64 -5.95 -27.77
N ALA A 70 6.47 -5.32 -28.94
CA ALA A 70 5.43 -4.32 -29.14
C ALA A 70 4.02 -4.89 -28.86
N GLN A 71 3.81 -6.18 -29.13
CA GLN A 71 2.52 -6.84 -28.86
C GLN A 71 2.26 -6.97 -27.35
N ASP A 72 3.28 -7.23 -26.53
CA ASP A 72 3.13 -7.29 -25.07
C ASP A 72 2.69 -5.93 -24.51
N LEU A 73 3.31 -4.83 -24.96
CA LEU A 73 2.92 -3.47 -24.56
C LEU A 73 1.49 -3.14 -25.02
N ALA A 74 1.12 -3.55 -26.24
CA ALA A 74 -0.24 -3.37 -26.74
C ALA A 74 -1.28 -4.17 -25.92
N ASN A 75 -0.93 -5.40 -25.52
CA ASN A 75 -1.77 -6.26 -24.69
C ASN A 75 -1.96 -5.67 -23.29
N GLU A 76 -0.89 -5.15 -22.69
CA GLU A 76 -0.91 -4.48 -21.39
C GLU A 76 -1.79 -3.23 -21.43
N LYS A 77 -1.62 -2.38 -22.45
CA LYS A 77 -2.48 -1.21 -22.65
C LYS A 77 -3.95 -1.60 -22.79
N ALA A 78 -4.25 -2.60 -23.63
CA ALA A 78 -5.62 -3.06 -23.82
C ALA A 78 -6.21 -3.71 -22.55
N ALA A 79 -5.39 -4.37 -21.73
CA ALA A 79 -5.81 -4.92 -20.44
C ALA A 79 -6.12 -3.80 -19.43
N GLN A 80 -5.28 -2.76 -19.38
CA GLN A 80 -5.50 -1.58 -18.56
C GLN A 80 -6.80 -0.85 -18.95
N GLU A 81 -7.02 -0.60 -20.25
CA GLU A 81 -8.25 0.04 -20.74
C GLU A 81 -9.51 -0.76 -20.39
N ARG A 82 -9.45 -2.11 -20.49
CA ARG A 82 -10.56 -2.98 -20.06
C ARG A 82 -10.80 -2.91 -18.56
N GLN A 83 -9.73 -2.90 -17.76
CA GLN A 83 -9.84 -2.80 -16.30
C GLN A 83 -10.45 -1.46 -15.89
N ASP A 84 -9.99 -0.34 -16.46
CA ASP A 84 -10.51 0.99 -16.16
C ASP A 84 -11.99 1.13 -16.56
N ALA A 85 -12.38 0.54 -17.70
CA ALA A 85 -13.78 0.52 -18.13
C ALA A 85 -14.67 -0.31 -17.18
N GLN A 86 -14.16 -1.46 -16.71
CA GLN A 86 -14.87 -2.29 -15.74
C GLN A 86 -14.98 -1.58 -14.38
N ASP A 87 -13.90 -0.96 -13.91
CA ASP A 87 -13.89 -0.21 -12.65
C ASP A 87 -14.84 1.01 -12.72
N ASP A 88 -14.90 1.73 -13.84
CA ASP A 88 -15.88 2.80 -14.02
C ASP A 88 -17.32 2.26 -14.00
N ALA A 89 -17.60 1.13 -14.66
CA ALA A 89 -18.92 0.52 -14.65
C ALA A 89 -19.35 0.07 -13.25
N ASP A 90 -18.48 -0.68 -12.55
CA ASP A 90 -18.75 -1.18 -11.20
C ASP A 90 -18.89 -0.02 -10.20
N ALA A 91 -18.03 1.00 -10.29
CA ALA A 91 -18.12 2.20 -9.45
C ALA A 91 -19.43 2.96 -9.71
N ARG A 92 -19.88 3.11 -10.96
CA ARG A 92 -21.18 3.74 -11.27
C ARG A 92 -22.35 2.98 -10.64
N THR A 93 -22.33 1.65 -10.71
CA THR A 93 -23.34 0.81 -10.07
C THR A 93 -23.33 1.00 -8.56
N TYR A 94 -22.15 0.98 -7.93
CA TYR A 94 -22.03 1.20 -6.49
C TYR A 94 -22.49 2.60 -6.07
N ILE A 95 -22.09 3.64 -6.81
CA ILE A 95 -22.45 5.04 -6.54
C ILE A 95 -23.97 5.28 -6.72
N ALA A 96 -24.65 4.50 -7.56
CA ALA A 96 -26.11 4.56 -7.66
C ALA A 96 -26.80 4.13 -6.35
N ALA A 97 -26.21 3.19 -5.59
CA ALA A 97 -26.67 2.79 -4.26
C ALA A 97 -26.15 3.74 -3.15
N HIS A 98 -24.96 4.34 -3.34
CA HIS A 98 -24.29 5.21 -2.38
C HIS A 98 -23.98 6.59 -2.99
N PRO A 99 -24.99 7.47 -3.15
CA PRO A 99 -24.86 8.72 -3.90
C PRO A 99 -23.92 9.77 -3.28
N GLU A 100 -23.50 9.59 -2.02
CA GLU A 100 -22.47 10.40 -1.37
C GLU A 100 -21.13 10.39 -2.10
N PHE A 101 -20.85 9.34 -2.89
CA PHE A 101 -19.62 9.20 -3.68
C PHE A 101 -19.73 9.80 -5.09
N SER A 102 -20.83 10.46 -5.43
CA SER A 102 -21.07 10.97 -6.79
C SER A 102 -20.01 11.94 -7.32
N SER A 103 -19.26 12.64 -6.44
CA SER A 103 -18.08 13.44 -6.81
C SER A 103 -16.99 12.65 -7.53
N LEU A 104 -16.94 11.32 -7.37
CA LEU A 104 -15.96 10.46 -8.05
C LEU A 104 -16.27 10.27 -9.55
N LEU A 105 -17.52 10.47 -9.97
CA LEU A 105 -17.92 10.44 -11.39
C LEU A 105 -17.71 11.79 -12.07
N ASP A 106 -17.93 12.89 -11.34
CA ASP A 106 -17.91 14.26 -11.85
C ASP A 106 -16.95 15.16 -11.03
N PRO A 107 -15.62 15.02 -11.17
CA PRO A 107 -14.67 15.78 -10.36
C PRO A 107 -14.71 17.28 -10.64
N PRO A 108 -14.59 18.15 -9.62
CA PRO A 108 -14.18 19.53 -9.85
C PRO A 108 -12.74 19.55 -10.40
N ALA A 109 -12.60 20.04 -11.64
CA ALA A 109 -11.42 19.85 -12.50
C ALA A 109 -10.30 20.91 -12.35
N ALA A 110 -10.35 21.81 -11.37
CA ALA A 110 -9.51 23.00 -11.40
C ALA A 110 -8.02 22.76 -11.05
N ASP A 111 -7.71 21.72 -10.28
CA ASP A 111 -6.39 21.51 -9.63
C ASP A 111 -5.73 20.14 -9.96
N ALA A 112 -6.37 19.31 -10.79
CA ALA A 112 -5.79 18.03 -11.21
C ALA A 112 -4.55 18.23 -12.08
N ILE A 113 -3.47 17.51 -11.77
CA ILE A 113 -2.21 17.55 -12.52
C ILE A 113 -2.14 16.49 -13.62
N ASN A 114 -3.06 15.52 -13.61
CA ASN A 114 -3.10 14.45 -14.60
C ASN A 114 -4.51 13.92 -14.89
N ALA A 115 -4.62 12.99 -15.84
CA ALA A 115 -5.89 12.42 -16.28
C ALA A 115 -6.57 11.52 -15.23
N ASP A 116 -5.83 11.00 -14.26
CA ASP A 116 -6.37 10.21 -13.15
C ASP A 116 -7.03 11.10 -12.07
N GLY A 117 -6.81 12.42 -12.15
CA GLY A 117 -7.35 13.42 -11.23
C GLY A 117 -6.45 13.66 -10.02
N ASP A 118 -5.21 13.17 -10.04
CA ASP A 118 -4.25 13.34 -8.94
C ASP A 118 -3.93 14.82 -8.74
N ARG A 119 -3.59 15.19 -7.50
CA ARG A 119 -3.38 16.58 -7.09
C ARG A 119 -2.12 16.68 -6.24
N LEU A 120 -1.38 17.77 -6.43
CA LEU A 120 -0.31 18.15 -5.50
C LEU A 120 -0.87 19.13 -4.48
N VAL A 121 -0.69 18.82 -3.20
CA VAL A 121 -1.09 19.68 -2.08
C VAL A 121 0.12 20.08 -1.27
N SER A 122 0.12 21.32 -0.77
CA SER A 122 1.11 21.80 0.18
C SER A 122 0.60 21.58 1.60
N VAL A 123 1.34 20.83 2.39
CA VAL A 123 1.03 20.53 3.79
C VAL A 123 2.02 21.22 4.72
N PRO A 124 1.58 21.84 5.83
CA PRO A 124 2.48 22.42 6.81
C PRO A 124 3.22 21.32 7.56
N THR A 125 4.52 21.49 7.80
CA THR A 125 5.35 20.60 8.64
C THR A 125 6.24 21.44 9.55
N ALA A 126 6.78 20.85 10.61
CA ALA A 126 7.74 21.52 11.48
C ALA A 126 9.02 21.96 10.73
N GLY A 127 9.40 21.24 9.67
CA GLY A 127 10.52 21.58 8.78
C GLY A 127 10.17 22.55 7.64
N GLY A 128 8.97 23.13 7.64
CA GLY A 128 8.45 23.99 6.57
C GLY A 128 7.43 23.30 5.67
N PRO A 129 6.73 24.04 4.78
CA PRO A 129 5.72 23.45 3.90
C PRO A 129 6.31 22.39 2.97
N LYS A 130 5.57 21.31 2.76
CA LYS A 130 5.98 20.18 1.92
C LYS A 130 4.90 19.86 0.90
N THR A 131 5.33 19.51 -0.31
CA THR A 131 4.40 19.07 -1.37
C THR A 131 4.21 17.56 -1.32
N ILE A 132 2.95 17.12 -1.31
CA ILE A 132 2.53 15.72 -1.29
C ILE A 132 1.53 15.47 -2.42
N MET A 133 1.50 14.26 -2.97
CA MET A 133 0.49 13.83 -3.93
C MET A 133 -0.71 13.19 -3.24
N LEU A 134 -1.90 13.72 -3.51
CA LEU A 134 -3.19 13.07 -3.23
C LEU A 134 -3.73 12.41 -4.49
N MET A 135 -4.33 11.24 -4.32
CA MET A 135 -4.92 10.46 -5.40
C MET A 135 -6.24 11.03 -5.89
N GLY A 136 -6.44 10.90 -7.20
CA GLY A 136 -7.60 11.42 -7.90
C GLY A 136 -8.80 10.48 -7.95
N ASN A 137 -9.77 10.88 -8.77
CA ASN A 137 -11.01 10.16 -8.95
C ASN A 137 -10.83 8.77 -9.58
N ALA A 138 -9.84 8.57 -10.44
CA ALA A 138 -9.59 7.24 -11.02
C ALA A 138 -9.23 6.23 -9.94
N PHE A 139 -8.40 6.63 -8.98
CA PHE A 139 -8.10 5.84 -7.79
C PHE A 139 -9.37 5.58 -6.97
N GLY A 140 -10.16 6.61 -6.66
CA GLY A 140 -11.39 6.44 -5.88
C GLY A 140 -12.42 5.52 -6.55
N ARG A 141 -12.57 5.58 -7.88
CA ARG A 141 -13.42 4.64 -8.63
C ARG A 141 -12.89 3.21 -8.56
N ALA A 142 -11.58 3.01 -8.72
CA ALA A 142 -10.98 1.68 -8.59
C ALA A 142 -11.19 1.09 -7.18
N VAL A 143 -11.12 1.93 -6.13
CA VAL A 143 -11.40 1.53 -4.75
C VAL A 143 -12.85 1.07 -4.59
N LEU A 144 -13.82 1.88 -5.03
CA LEU A 144 -15.25 1.51 -4.93
C LEU A 144 -15.60 0.29 -5.77
N ALA A 145 -15.02 0.17 -6.96
CA ALA A 145 -15.21 -0.98 -7.83
C ALA A 145 -14.68 -2.27 -7.21
N ASN A 146 -13.46 -2.23 -6.65
CA ASN A 146 -12.90 -3.40 -5.99
C ASN A 146 -13.67 -3.74 -4.70
N HIS A 147 -14.08 -2.73 -3.95
CA HIS A 147 -14.95 -2.89 -2.79
C HIS A 147 -16.26 -3.60 -3.19
N ALA A 148 -16.97 -3.14 -4.22
CA ALA A 148 -18.22 -3.74 -4.68
C ALA A 148 -18.08 -5.21 -5.15
N ARG A 149 -16.90 -5.59 -5.66
CA ARG A 149 -16.61 -6.99 -6.04
C ARG A 149 -16.20 -7.86 -4.87
N THR A 150 -15.51 -7.29 -3.89
CA THR A 150 -14.94 -8.03 -2.76
C THR A 150 -15.90 -8.13 -1.58
N PHE A 151 -16.56 -7.03 -1.23
CA PHE A 151 -17.57 -6.96 -0.19
C PHE A 151 -18.98 -6.97 -0.82
N PRO A 152 -19.89 -7.89 -0.43
CA PRO A 152 -19.78 -8.89 0.63
C PRO A 152 -19.53 -10.31 0.08
N SER A 153 -18.56 -10.54 -0.82
CA SER A 153 -18.30 -11.89 -1.37
C SER A 153 -18.12 -12.94 -0.27
N GLN A 154 -18.53 -14.18 -0.55
CA GLN A 154 -18.50 -15.27 0.43
C GLN A 154 -17.11 -15.47 1.06
N ALA A 155 -16.07 -15.47 0.23
CA ALA A 155 -14.69 -15.65 0.69
C ALA A 155 -14.25 -14.51 1.63
N ASN A 156 -14.60 -13.26 1.28
CA ASN A 156 -14.30 -12.11 2.13
C ASN A 156 -15.06 -12.18 3.48
N GLN A 157 -16.36 -12.48 3.45
CA GLN A 157 -17.17 -12.56 4.67
C GLN A 157 -16.73 -13.70 5.59
N TYR A 158 -16.33 -14.84 5.02
CA TYR A 158 -15.78 -15.97 5.78
C TYR A 158 -14.44 -15.60 6.44
N SER A 159 -13.55 -14.94 5.68
CA SER A 159 -12.27 -14.47 6.20
C SER A 159 -12.45 -13.46 7.34
N LEU A 160 -13.37 -12.50 7.16
CA LEU A 160 -13.71 -11.52 8.19
C LEU A 160 -14.25 -12.21 9.44
N TYR A 161 -15.21 -13.12 9.27
CA TYR A 161 -15.81 -13.84 10.38
C TYR A 161 -14.77 -14.63 11.18
N SER A 162 -13.88 -15.33 10.48
CA SER A 162 -12.83 -16.13 11.11
C SER A 162 -11.88 -15.28 11.95
N GLN A 163 -11.55 -14.07 11.48
CA GLN A 163 -10.71 -13.12 12.21
C GLN A 163 -11.45 -12.56 13.43
N LEU A 164 -12.68 -12.06 13.24
CA LEU A 164 -13.49 -11.52 14.33
C LEU A 164 -13.77 -12.55 15.41
N TYR A 165 -14.06 -13.80 15.03
CA TYR A 165 -14.27 -14.89 15.97
C TYR A 165 -13.04 -15.11 16.86
N ALA A 166 -11.85 -15.19 16.27
CA ALA A 166 -10.60 -15.39 17.00
C ALA A 166 -10.30 -14.22 17.95
N ASP A 167 -10.48 -12.99 17.46
CA ASP A 167 -10.27 -11.76 18.24
C ASP A 167 -11.25 -11.67 19.42
N LEU A 168 -12.53 -11.93 19.17
CA LEU A 168 -13.58 -11.92 20.19
C LEU A 168 -13.35 -13.00 21.23
N ASP A 169 -12.98 -14.21 20.82
CA ASP A 169 -12.70 -15.31 21.74
C ASP A 169 -11.56 -14.95 22.72
N ILE A 170 -10.46 -14.38 22.21
CA ILE A 170 -9.35 -13.88 23.04
C ILE A 170 -9.83 -12.77 23.98
N THR A 171 -10.60 -11.82 23.46
CA THR A 171 -11.08 -10.65 24.19
C THR A 171 -12.04 -11.04 25.31
N LEU A 172 -13.04 -11.86 25.01
CA LEU A 172 -14.06 -12.29 25.96
C LEU A 172 -13.48 -13.18 27.05
N LYS A 173 -12.49 -14.03 26.73
CA LYS A 173 -11.77 -14.82 27.75
C LYS A 173 -11.12 -13.94 28.81
N LYS A 174 -10.55 -12.80 28.43
CA LYS A 174 -10.00 -11.82 29.40
C LYS A 174 -11.06 -11.17 30.27
N LEU A 175 -12.30 -11.13 29.78
CA LEU A 175 -13.46 -10.61 30.50
C LEU A 175 -14.25 -11.72 31.21
N ASN A 176 -13.67 -12.91 31.38
CA ASN A 176 -14.30 -14.09 31.98
C ASN A 176 -15.60 -14.53 31.27
N ASN A 177 -15.64 -14.38 29.95
CA ASN A 177 -16.74 -14.79 29.09
C ASN A 177 -16.22 -15.67 27.92
N SER A 178 -17.09 -16.19 27.06
CA SER A 178 -16.75 -16.98 25.88
C SER A 178 -17.65 -16.64 24.70
N VAL A 179 -17.10 -16.70 23.50
CA VAL A 179 -17.80 -16.37 22.25
C VAL A 179 -19.01 -17.29 21.98
N GLN A 180 -18.98 -18.53 22.49
CA GLN A 180 -20.06 -19.51 22.34
C GLN A 180 -21.34 -19.11 23.09
N GLN A 181 -21.24 -18.31 24.17
CA GLN A 181 -22.42 -17.82 24.91
C GLN A 181 -23.31 -16.91 24.06
N PHE A 182 -22.75 -16.31 23.01
CA PHE A 182 -23.46 -15.46 22.06
C PHE A 182 -23.97 -16.24 20.84
N GLY A 183 -23.89 -17.58 20.84
CA GLY A 183 -24.41 -18.38 19.72
C GLY A 183 -23.63 -18.21 18.41
N LEU A 184 -22.38 -17.73 18.48
CA LEU A 184 -21.48 -17.64 17.33
C LEU A 184 -20.84 -19.02 17.06
N PRO A 185 -21.13 -19.67 15.90
CA PRO A 185 -20.54 -20.96 15.54
C PRO A 185 -19.03 -20.87 15.27
N ALA A 186 -18.30 -21.98 15.41
CA ALA A 186 -16.88 -21.98 15.08
C ALA A 186 -16.66 -21.76 13.56
N PRO A 187 -15.53 -21.14 13.14
CA PRO A 187 -15.27 -20.89 11.72
C PRO A 187 -15.38 -22.12 10.82
N ASP A 188 -14.93 -23.29 11.26
CA ASP A 188 -15.02 -24.52 10.46
C ASP A 188 -16.47 -24.94 10.15
N GLU A 189 -17.43 -24.59 11.01
CA GLU A 189 -18.84 -24.92 10.84
C GLU A 189 -19.54 -24.04 9.79
N VAL A 190 -19.00 -22.86 9.51
CA VAL A 190 -19.63 -21.87 8.62
C VAL A 190 -18.90 -21.66 7.29
N LYS A 191 -17.84 -22.43 7.05
CA LYS A 191 -17.00 -22.30 5.85
C LYS A 191 -17.78 -22.41 4.53
N SER A 192 -18.87 -23.18 4.50
CA SER A 192 -19.73 -23.36 3.34
C SER A 192 -20.98 -22.47 3.33
N TYR A 193 -21.13 -21.56 4.31
CA TYR A 193 -22.26 -20.64 4.34
C TYR A 193 -22.19 -19.66 3.18
N SER A 194 -23.35 -19.18 2.74
CA SER A 194 -23.44 -18.14 1.72
C SER A 194 -22.92 -16.81 2.24
N ALA A 195 -22.62 -15.88 1.32
CA ALA A 195 -22.24 -14.52 1.63
C ALA A 195 -23.23 -13.83 2.58
N GLU A 196 -24.53 -13.97 2.33
CA GLU A 196 -25.60 -13.32 3.10
C GLU A 196 -25.66 -13.87 4.53
N ARG A 197 -25.50 -15.20 4.70
CA ARG A 197 -25.47 -15.81 6.03
C ARG A 197 -24.24 -15.39 6.83
N LEU A 198 -23.07 -15.31 6.18
CA LEU A 198 -21.84 -14.85 6.83
C LEU A 198 -21.90 -13.36 7.18
N LEU A 199 -22.53 -12.54 6.34
CA LEU A 199 -22.75 -11.12 6.63
C LEU A 199 -23.60 -10.93 7.90
N VAL A 200 -24.66 -11.74 8.08
CA VAL A 200 -25.45 -11.75 9.32
C VAL A 200 -24.59 -12.14 10.53
N LEU A 201 -23.74 -13.15 10.40
CA LEU A 201 -22.83 -13.57 11.47
C LEU A 201 -21.78 -12.49 11.80
N ASN A 202 -21.24 -11.80 10.79
CA ASN A 202 -20.33 -10.68 10.98
C ASN A 202 -21.03 -9.50 11.67
N ARG A 203 -22.31 -9.24 11.37
CA ARG A 203 -23.11 -8.26 12.10
C ARG A 203 -23.27 -8.67 13.55
N HIS A 204 -23.61 -9.93 13.79
CA HIS A 204 -23.78 -10.42 15.15
C HIS A 204 -22.47 -10.35 15.97
N ALA A 205 -21.33 -10.70 15.36
CA ALA A 205 -20.03 -10.48 15.98
C ALA A 205 -19.81 -8.99 16.30
N GLY A 206 -20.15 -8.08 15.38
CA GLY A 206 -20.11 -6.63 15.60
C GLY A 206 -21.00 -6.15 16.77
N GLU A 207 -22.20 -6.71 16.92
CA GLU A 207 -23.10 -6.41 18.03
C GLU A 207 -22.47 -6.80 19.38
N VAL A 208 -21.84 -7.97 19.46
CA VAL A 208 -21.10 -8.42 20.65
C VAL A 208 -19.93 -7.48 20.94
N ILE A 209 -19.16 -7.07 19.92
CA ILE A 209 -18.08 -6.09 20.11
C ILE A 209 -18.63 -4.78 20.69
N ASN A 210 -19.77 -4.32 20.18
CA ASN A 210 -20.38 -3.08 20.64
C ASN A 210 -20.93 -3.18 22.08
N GLU A 211 -21.48 -4.33 22.48
CA GLU A 211 -21.90 -4.60 23.86
C GLU A 211 -20.72 -4.47 24.84
N TYR A 212 -19.54 -4.95 24.45
CA TYR A 212 -18.33 -4.93 25.28
C TYR A 212 -17.42 -3.71 25.03
N ARG A 213 -17.85 -2.76 24.19
CA ARG A 213 -17.01 -1.65 23.69
C ARG A 213 -16.27 -0.90 24.80
N ASP A 214 -16.99 -0.53 25.86
CA ASP A 214 -16.42 0.26 26.95
C ASP A 214 -15.42 -0.56 27.79
N SER A 215 -15.59 -1.89 27.84
CA SER A 215 -14.60 -2.80 28.41
C SER A 215 -13.38 -2.92 27.51
N ILE A 216 -13.59 -3.04 26.19
CA ILE A 216 -12.53 -3.14 25.18
C ILE A 216 -11.60 -1.94 25.24
N TYR A 217 -12.09 -0.71 25.43
CA TYR A 217 -11.23 0.47 25.62
C TYR A 217 -10.15 0.33 26.69
N ASN A 218 -10.38 -0.54 27.67
CA ASN A 218 -9.48 -0.76 28.81
C ASN A 218 -8.67 -2.05 28.69
N ILE A 219 -8.87 -2.84 27.63
CA ILE A 219 -8.05 -4.01 27.35
C ILE A 219 -6.81 -3.55 26.58
N SER A 220 -5.88 -2.90 27.27
CA SER A 220 -4.60 -2.54 26.66
C SER A 220 -3.72 -3.78 26.52
N TYR A 221 -3.36 -4.13 25.28
CA TYR A 221 -2.28 -5.06 24.98
C TYR A 221 -1.04 -4.24 24.69
N LEU A 222 -0.26 -3.91 25.72
CA LEU A 222 1.12 -3.50 25.44
C LEU A 222 1.84 -4.73 24.91
N LEU A 223 2.29 -4.64 23.67
CA LEU A 223 3.03 -5.69 22.99
C LEU A 223 4.52 -5.42 23.22
N ASP A 224 5.28 -6.48 23.48
CA ASP A 224 6.69 -6.35 23.81
C ASP A 224 7.48 -5.74 22.64
N PRO A 225 8.36 -4.76 22.88
CA PRO A 225 9.19 -4.17 21.83
C PRO A 225 10.07 -5.23 21.18
N ALA A 226 10.21 -5.19 19.85
CA ALA A 226 11.11 -6.12 19.18
C ALA A 226 12.57 -5.67 19.36
N ASN A 227 13.51 -6.62 19.29
CA ASN A 227 14.94 -6.33 19.38
C ASN A 227 15.53 -6.23 17.97
N GLY A 228 16.08 -5.06 17.61
CA GLY A 228 16.90 -4.86 16.41
C GLY A 228 16.10 -4.86 15.09
N GLU A 229 16.30 -3.83 14.28
CA GLU A 229 15.63 -3.69 12.97
C GLU A 229 16.47 -4.38 11.86
N THR A 230 15.84 -5.27 11.09
CA THR A 230 16.48 -5.94 9.94
C THR A 230 16.02 -5.32 8.62
N GLY A 231 16.97 -5.10 7.71
CA GLY A 231 16.67 -4.65 6.34
C GLY A 231 16.79 -3.15 6.10
N SER A 232 17.17 -2.37 7.11
CA SER A 232 17.44 -0.92 7.01
C SER A 232 18.84 -0.57 6.51
N LYS A 233 18.99 0.66 6.01
CA LYS A 233 20.24 1.43 5.81
C LYS A 233 20.03 2.90 6.26
N ASP A 234 21.11 3.70 6.31
CA ASP A 234 21.28 4.97 7.05
C ASP A 234 20.40 6.19 6.66
N GLN A 235 19.17 6.01 6.20
CA GLN A 235 18.27 7.16 6.01
C GLN A 235 16.87 6.99 6.62
N LEU A 236 16.45 5.79 7.06
CA LEU A 236 15.06 5.53 7.50
C LEU A 236 14.84 4.35 8.50
N ASP A 237 15.81 3.90 9.30
CA ASP A 237 15.48 3.06 10.48
C ASP A 237 15.18 3.87 11.72
N ARG A 238 14.58 3.18 12.70
CA ARG A 238 14.39 3.62 14.08
C ARG A 238 15.69 3.97 14.81
N THR A 239 16.86 3.60 14.30
CA THR A 239 18.15 3.96 14.93
C THR A 239 18.59 5.37 14.56
N GLN A 240 17.94 5.99 13.57
CA GLN A 240 18.13 7.38 13.23
C GLN A 240 17.13 8.26 13.98
N LYS A 241 17.64 9.34 14.60
CA LYS A 241 16.75 10.37 15.13
C LYS A 241 15.97 10.98 13.97
N GLY A 242 14.65 11.04 14.10
CA GLY A 242 13.81 11.76 13.17
C GLY A 242 14.30 13.20 12.97
N ALA A 243 14.16 13.73 11.76
CA ALA A 243 14.61 15.07 11.40
C ALA A 243 13.87 16.15 12.22
N CYS A 244 12.70 15.84 12.76
CA CYS A 244 11.83 16.75 13.50
C CYS A 244 11.50 16.25 14.92
N GLU A 245 12.53 15.83 15.65
CA GLU A 245 12.49 15.58 17.10
C GLU A 245 12.60 16.90 17.91
N PRO A 246 12.00 16.99 19.11
CA PRO A 246 11.26 15.96 19.84
C PRO A 246 9.76 15.86 19.43
N PRO A 247 9.04 14.79 19.85
CA PRO A 247 7.59 14.68 19.68
C PRO A 247 6.83 15.84 20.35
N ALA A 248 5.58 16.06 19.96
CA ALA A 248 4.80 17.15 20.50
C ALA A 248 4.47 16.89 21.99
N ALA A 249 4.81 17.85 22.86
CA ALA A 249 4.62 17.72 24.30
C ALA A 249 3.15 17.45 24.72
N GLY A 250 2.18 17.95 23.94
CA GLY A 250 0.75 17.71 24.15
C GLY A 250 0.15 16.59 23.27
N GLY A 251 0.98 15.91 22.48
CA GLY A 251 0.55 14.87 21.55
C GLY A 251 0.48 13.47 22.19
N ILE A 252 -0.30 12.57 21.59
CA ILE A 252 -0.47 11.19 22.07
C ILE A 252 0.86 10.41 21.94
N TYR A 253 1.71 10.72 20.96
CA TYR A 253 2.95 9.97 20.70
C TYR A 253 3.89 9.99 21.89
N GLN A 254 4.04 11.13 22.57
CA GLN A 254 4.88 11.22 23.77
C GLN A 254 4.21 10.65 25.02
N ASN A 255 2.88 10.76 25.12
CA ASN A 255 2.19 10.66 26.41
C ASN A 255 1.33 9.40 26.56
N PHE A 256 1.17 8.59 25.52
CA PHE A 256 0.36 7.37 25.55
C PHE A 256 1.08 6.24 24.83
N ASP A 257 1.02 5.04 25.41
CA ASP A 257 1.53 3.82 24.80
C ASP A 257 0.34 2.98 24.30
N TRP A 258 0.29 2.78 22.98
CA TRP A 258 -0.70 1.94 22.32
C TRP A 258 -0.04 0.69 21.75
N PRO A 259 -0.82 -0.38 21.47
CA PRO A 259 -0.27 -1.71 21.18
C PRO A 259 0.83 -1.75 20.12
N LEU A 260 0.66 -1.04 19.01
CA LEU A 260 1.61 -1.08 17.89
C LEU A 260 2.68 0.02 17.91
N LYS A 261 2.67 0.95 18.88
CA LYS A 261 3.64 2.06 18.92
C LYS A 261 5.09 1.57 18.82
N ALA A 262 5.41 0.57 19.63
CA ALA A 262 6.73 -0.03 19.70
C ALA A 262 7.00 -1.05 18.58
N LEU A 263 6.01 -1.40 17.75
CA LEU A 263 6.12 -2.41 16.71
C LEU A 263 6.05 -1.87 15.27
N THR A 264 5.83 -0.57 15.11
CA THR A 264 5.84 0.09 13.80
C THR A 264 7.19 0.71 13.51
N THR A 265 7.71 0.49 12.30
CA THR A 265 8.86 1.25 11.75
C THR A 265 8.64 2.76 11.86
N THR A 266 9.70 3.57 11.68
CA THR A 266 9.58 5.03 11.63
C THR A 266 8.59 5.49 10.56
N VAL A 267 8.08 6.72 10.69
CA VAL A 267 7.24 7.30 9.65
C VAL A 267 8.09 7.65 8.44
N LYS A 268 7.77 6.99 7.32
CA LYS A 268 8.41 7.21 6.03
C LYS A 268 7.73 8.34 5.26
N ASP A 269 8.28 8.65 4.10
CA ASP A 269 7.90 9.79 3.28
C ASP A 269 7.70 9.38 1.81
N GLN A 270 6.44 9.41 1.35
CA GLN A 270 6.07 9.07 -0.02
C GLN A 270 6.53 10.10 -1.05
N GLY A 271 6.81 11.33 -0.64
CA GLY A 271 7.16 12.45 -1.51
C GLY A 271 6.03 12.87 -2.46
N GLN A 272 6.40 13.15 -3.71
CA GLN A 272 5.49 13.62 -4.76
C GLN A 272 4.98 12.45 -5.62
N ARG A 273 4.72 11.31 -4.97
CA ARG A 273 4.31 10.07 -5.62
C ARG A 273 2.99 9.55 -5.07
N GLY A 274 2.23 8.91 -5.94
CA GLY A 274 0.90 8.37 -5.67
C GLY A 274 0.87 7.01 -4.98
N THR A 275 1.77 6.80 -4.03
CA THR A 275 2.16 5.47 -3.53
C THR A 275 1.70 5.21 -2.10
N CYS A 276 0.82 6.05 -1.54
CA CYS A 276 0.31 5.88 -0.17
C CYS A 276 -0.32 4.50 0.09
N TRP A 277 -0.95 3.90 -0.92
CA TRP A 277 -1.45 2.52 -0.87
C TRP A 277 -0.33 1.50 -0.58
N ALA A 278 0.87 1.71 -1.12
CA ALA A 278 2.03 0.86 -0.90
C ALA A 278 2.57 1.05 0.51
N PHE A 279 2.76 2.29 0.94
CA PHE A 279 3.21 2.62 2.31
C PHE A 279 2.27 2.07 3.38
N ALA A 280 0.96 2.24 3.22
CA ALA A 280 -0.02 1.74 4.19
C ALA A 280 -0.02 0.20 4.26
N THR A 281 0.04 -0.47 3.10
CA THR A 281 0.10 -1.94 3.06
C THR A 281 1.38 -2.47 3.69
N VAL A 282 2.54 -1.88 3.34
CA VAL A 282 3.84 -2.28 3.85
C VAL A 282 3.92 -2.01 5.36
N ALA A 283 3.51 -0.84 5.83
CA ALA A 283 3.48 -0.52 7.26
C ALA A 283 2.59 -1.48 8.06
N ALA A 284 1.45 -1.89 7.50
CA ALA A 284 0.58 -2.89 8.14
C ALA A 284 1.25 -4.27 8.20
N LEU A 285 1.91 -4.70 7.13
CA LEU A 285 2.63 -5.97 7.08
C LEU A 285 3.82 -5.98 8.05
N GLU A 286 4.63 -4.93 8.07
CA GLU A 286 5.76 -4.75 9.01
C GLU A 286 5.28 -4.84 10.46
N ALA A 287 4.19 -4.14 10.81
CA ALA A 287 3.61 -4.17 12.16
C ALA A 287 3.11 -5.57 12.55
N GLU A 288 2.49 -6.30 11.63
CA GLU A 288 2.03 -7.67 11.87
C GLU A 288 3.18 -8.68 11.95
N ILE A 289 4.28 -8.47 11.22
CA ILE A 289 5.52 -9.25 11.38
C ILE A 289 6.13 -8.99 12.76
N ALA A 290 6.25 -7.73 13.15
CA ALA A 290 6.76 -7.38 14.47
C ALA A 290 5.90 -7.96 15.59
N ARG A 291 4.57 -7.92 15.45
CA ARG A 291 3.64 -8.49 16.42
C ARG A 291 3.65 -10.02 16.48
N ARG A 292 3.65 -10.70 15.33
CA ARG A 292 3.52 -12.17 15.25
C ARG A 292 4.86 -12.87 15.45
N ASP A 293 5.90 -12.35 14.82
CA ASP A 293 7.21 -13.02 14.71
C ASP A 293 8.26 -12.40 15.63
N HIS A 294 7.92 -11.32 16.36
CA HIS A 294 8.85 -10.54 17.20
C HIS A 294 10.08 -10.05 16.42
N LYS A 295 9.88 -9.68 15.16
CA LYS A 295 10.94 -9.20 14.25
C LYS A 295 10.56 -7.84 13.66
N GLU A 296 11.41 -6.85 13.89
CA GLU A 296 11.29 -5.57 13.21
C GLU A 296 11.98 -5.65 11.85
N VAL A 297 11.23 -5.29 10.81
CA VAL A 297 11.70 -5.36 9.43
C VAL A 297 11.34 -4.09 8.69
N ASN A 298 12.24 -3.66 7.81
CA ASN A 298 12.04 -2.53 6.92
C ASN A 298 11.93 -3.06 5.48
N LEU A 299 10.70 -3.13 4.98
CA LEU A 299 10.38 -3.65 3.66
C LEU A 299 10.33 -2.52 2.63
N SER A 300 10.63 -2.87 1.38
CA SER A 300 10.73 -1.92 0.27
C SER A 300 9.37 -1.60 -0.35
N GLU A 301 8.87 -0.39 -0.12
CA GLU A 301 7.73 0.14 -0.86
C GLU A 301 8.05 0.24 -2.36
N GLN A 302 9.30 0.56 -2.72
CA GLN A 302 9.69 0.72 -4.13
C GLN A 302 9.59 -0.58 -4.90
N ALA A 303 10.07 -1.69 -4.32
CA ALA A 303 9.94 -3.01 -4.93
C ALA A 303 8.45 -3.39 -5.08
N TYR A 304 7.63 -3.14 -4.06
CA TYR A 304 6.20 -3.41 -4.10
C TYR A 304 5.49 -2.59 -5.21
N VAL A 305 5.82 -1.31 -5.33
CA VAL A 305 5.34 -0.41 -6.40
C VAL A 305 5.80 -0.92 -7.78
N GLY A 306 7.08 -1.25 -7.94
CA GLY A 306 7.63 -1.77 -9.20
C GLY A 306 6.89 -3.03 -9.65
N HIS A 307 6.71 -4.01 -8.77
CA HIS A 307 6.00 -5.24 -9.09
C HIS A 307 4.51 -5.02 -9.38
N ARG A 308 3.84 -4.06 -8.73
CA ARG A 308 2.47 -3.68 -9.10
C ARG A 308 2.38 -3.26 -10.56
N PHE A 309 3.26 -2.36 -10.99
CA PHE A 309 3.23 -1.77 -12.33
C PHE A 309 3.84 -2.66 -13.42
N MET A 310 4.64 -3.66 -13.04
CA MET A 310 5.30 -4.56 -14.01
C MET A 310 4.62 -5.93 -14.13
N ASP A 311 4.06 -6.46 -13.04
CA ASP A 311 3.63 -7.86 -12.98
C ASP A 311 2.14 -8.06 -12.73
N TRP A 312 1.51 -7.22 -11.90
CA TRP A 312 0.16 -7.52 -11.38
C TRP A 312 -0.95 -6.70 -12.01
N ALA A 313 -0.69 -5.42 -12.28
CA ALA A 313 -1.59 -4.49 -12.91
C ALA A 313 -0.77 -3.50 -13.74
N PRO A 314 -0.28 -3.89 -14.93
CA PRO A 314 0.54 -3.00 -15.75
C PRO A 314 -0.19 -1.72 -16.15
N ARG A 315 0.48 -0.58 -15.96
CA ARG A 315 -0.08 0.75 -16.27
C ARG A 315 1.06 1.71 -16.60
N ALA A 316 0.99 2.30 -17.79
CA ALA A 316 2.02 3.18 -18.32
C ALA A 316 2.11 4.54 -17.58
N PHE A 317 0.99 5.02 -17.04
CA PHE A 317 0.91 6.32 -16.36
C PHE A 317 -0.15 6.30 -15.25
N GLY A 318 0.11 7.00 -14.14
CA GLY A 318 -0.76 7.08 -12.97
C GLY A 318 -0.31 6.10 -11.88
N GLU A 319 -0.02 6.62 -10.68
CA GLU A 319 0.58 5.81 -9.60
C GLU A 319 -0.44 5.23 -8.60
N GLY A 320 -1.70 5.65 -8.70
CA GLY A 320 -2.76 5.16 -7.82
C GLY A 320 -3.11 3.70 -8.05
N GLY A 321 -3.61 3.03 -7.02
CA GLY A 321 -4.37 1.79 -7.16
C GLY A 321 -4.96 1.32 -5.85
N ASP A 322 -6.07 0.59 -5.93
CA ASP A 322 -6.80 0.10 -4.75
C ASP A 322 -5.88 -0.78 -3.87
N PRO A 323 -5.70 -0.42 -2.58
CA PRO A 323 -4.73 -1.10 -1.72
C PRO A 323 -5.08 -2.58 -1.53
N LEU A 324 -6.37 -2.91 -1.43
CA LEU A 324 -6.83 -4.28 -1.23
C LEU A 324 -6.58 -5.15 -2.46
N PHE A 325 -6.94 -4.67 -3.65
CA PHE A 325 -6.74 -5.35 -4.93
C PHE A 325 -5.26 -5.67 -5.16
N ILE A 326 -4.38 -4.69 -4.96
CA ILE A 326 -2.94 -4.88 -5.20
C ILE A 326 -2.37 -5.87 -4.19
N ALA A 327 -2.79 -5.78 -2.92
CA ALA A 327 -2.35 -6.69 -1.89
C ALA A 327 -2.83 -8.14 -2.13
N GLN A 328 -4.06 -8.32 -2.61
CA GLN A 328 -4.58 -9.62 -3.04
C GLN A 328 -3.80 -10.19 -4.23
N LYS A 329 -3.44 -9.37 -5.22
CA LYS A 329 -2.59 -9.79 -6.34
C LYS A 329 -1.21 -10.21 -5.88
N ALA A 330 -0.58 -9.45 -4.99
CA ALA A 330 0.72 -9.79 -4.41
C ALA A 330 0.68 -11.12 -3.63
N SER A 331 -0.38 -11.33 -2.84
CA SER A 331 -0.61 -12.58 -2.14
C SER A 331 -0.78 -13.76 -3.10
N ALA A 332 -1.61 -13.61 -4.13
CA ALA A 332 -1.85 -14.64 -5.15
C ALA A 332 -0.58 -14.97 -5.96
N ALA A 333 0.29 -13.97 -6.17
CA ALA A 333 1.59 -14.15 -6.83
C ALA A 333 2.65 -14.81 -5.92
N ASN A 334 2.32 -15.10 -4.65
CA ASN A 334 3.30 -15.52 -3.63
C ASN A 334 4.51 -14.57 -3.55
N TYR A 335 4.25 -13.26 -3.73
CA TYR A 335 5.29 -12.25 -3.74
C TYR A 335 6.03 -12.21 -2.40
N VAL A 336 7.35 -12.15 -2.48
CA VAL A 336 8.24 -12.01 -1.34
C VAL A 336 8.65 -10.54 -1.27
N PHE A 337 8.13 -9.82 -0.29
CA PHE A 337 8.46 -8.42 -0.05
C PHE A 337 9.95 -8.29 0.27
N ALA A 338 10.68 -7.62 -0.61
CA ALA A 338 12.10 -7.32 -0.39
C ALA A 338 12.29 -6.35 0.77
N TYR A 339 13.49 -6.34 1.34
CA TYR A 339 13.91 -5.31 2.29
C TYR A 339 14.20 -3.99 1.58
N GLU A 340 14.03 -2.88 2.28
CA GLU A 340 14.31 -1.52 1.79
C GLU A 340 15.76 -1.36 1.32
N SER A 341 16.71 -2.02 2.02
CA SER A 341 18.11 -2.12 1.60
C SER A 341 18.37 -2.74 0.21
N GLY A 342 17.39 -3.47 -0.34
CA GLY A 342 17.44 -4.08 -1.66
C GLY A 342 17.08 -3.11 -2.79
N TRP A 343 16.13 -2.20 -2.55
CA TRP A 343 15.79 -1.11 -3.46
C TRP A 343 15.13 0.03 -2.67
N GLN A 344 15.89 1.10 -2.46
CA GLN A 344 15.40 2.20 -1.65
C GLN A 344 14.28 2.98 -2.33
N TYR A 345 13.41 3.57 -1.54
CA TYR A 345 12.29 4.34 -2.05
C TYR A 345 12.71 5.68 -2.66
N ASN A 346 12.29 5.90 -3.91
CA ASN A 346 12.44 7.19 -4.57
C ASN A 346 11.23 8.08 -4.30
N LYS A 347 11.44 9.17 -3.56
CA LYS A 347 10.43 10.20 -3.27
C LYS A 347 10.08 11.07 -4.47
N SER A 348 10.95 11.10 -5.48
CA SER A 348 10.83 11.87 -6.72
C SER A 348 10.46 13.34 -6.46
N LEU A 349 11.22 14.02 -5.58
CA LEU A 349 10.93 15.38 -5.10
C LEU A 349 11.02 16.46 -6.19
N SER A 350 11.72 16.17 -7.29
CA SER A 350 11.88 17.06 -8.44
C SER A 350 10.96 16.71 -9.60
N ARG A 351 10.10 15.69 -9.44
CA ARG A 351 9.27 15.17 -10.52
C ARG A 351 8.34 16.23 -11.08
N VAL A 352 8.29 16.29 -12.40
CA VAL A 352 7.34 17.11 -13.14
C VAL A 352 6.36 16.20 -13.86
N VAL A 353 5.08 16.58 -13.85
CA VAL A 353 3.99 15.93 -14.59
C VAL A 353 3.47 16.93 -15.63
N PRO A 354 4.02 16.94 -16.86
CA PRO A 354 3.62 17.94 -17.84
C PRO A 354 2.16 17.73 -18.26
N LYS A 355 1.36 18.79 -18.18
CA LYS A 355 -0.06 18.79 -18.54
C LYS A 355 -0.24 18.24 -19.96
N ASN A 356 -1.15 17.28 -20.12
CA ASN A 356 -1.52 16.62 -21.39
C ASN A 356 -0.53 15.60 -21.98
N THR A 357 0.55 15.22 -21.28
CA THR A 357 1.58 14.32 -21.85
C THR A 357 1.48 12.86 -21.39
N GLN A 358 0.81 12.59 -20.25
CA GLN A 358 0.86 11.28 -19.57
C GLN A 358 2.31 10.75 -19.40
N THR A 359 3.24 11.66 -19.10
CA THR A 359 4.64 11.32 -18.84
C THR A 359 5.10 11.92 -17.51
N TYR A 360 6.14 11.33 -16.95
CA TYR A 360 6.92 11.91 -15.87
C TYR A 360 8.23 12.42 -16.44
N THR A 361 8.79 13.46 -15.82
CA THR A 361 10.18 13.86 -16.01
C THR A 361 10.81 14.17 -14.66
N HIS A 362 12.13 14.11 -14.56
CA HIS A 362 12.90 14.49 -13.37
C HIS A 362 12.61 13.63 -12.13
N SER A 363 12.08 12.41 -12.30
CA SER A 363 11.79 11.50 -11.19
C SER A 363 13.05 11.06 -10.45
N CYS A 364 14.19 11.01 -11.16
CA CYS A 364 15.48 10.54 -10.66
C CYS A 364 16.42 11.66 -10.20
N ASP A 365 16.02 12.92 -10.35
CA ASP A 365 16.85 14.05 -9.96
C ASP A 365 17.03 14.05 -8.44
N GLY A 366 18.28 14.06 -7.98
CA GLY A 366 18.63 13.95 -6.56
C GLY A 366 18.49 12.55 -5.95
N TYR A 367 18.04 11.54 -6.72
CA TYR A 367 17.93 10.15 -6.27
C TYR A 367 19.25 9.39 -6.45
N ARG A 368 20.36 9.92 -5.91
CA ARG A 368 21.67 9.25 -5.87
C ARG A 368 22.50 9.75 -4.70
N ASP A 369 22.79 8.87 -3.74
CA ASP A 369 23.90 8.99 -2.79
C ASP A 369 24.77 7.72 -2.89
N GLY A 370 26.09 7.87 -2.93
CA GLY A 370 27.05 6.77 -3.04
C GLY A 370 27.12 5.88 -1.79
N ALA A 371 26.49 6.28 -0.68
CA ALA A 371 26.49 5.54 0.57
C ALA A 371 25.43 4.40 0.64
N VAL A 372 24.45 4.38 -0.27
CA VAL A 372 23.29 3.46 -0.15
C VAL A 372 22.91 2.83 -1.50
N ASN A 373 22.21 1.68 -1.49
CA ASN A 373 21.76 1.02 -2.72
C ASN A 373 20.42 1.61 -3.17
N TYR A 374 20.48 2.68 -3.96
CA TYR A 374 19.30 3.33 -4.53
C TYR A 374 18.62 2.49 -5.63
N GLY A 375 19.21 1.39 -6.11
CA GLY A 375 18.56 0.55 -7.13
C GLY A 375 18.28 1.30 -8.45
N ALA A 376 17.26 0.84 -9.19
CA ALA A 376 16.87 1.43 -10.46
C ALA A 376 16.04 2.71 -10.27
N CYS A 377 16.14 3.61 -11.23
CA CYS A 377 15.23 4.74 -11.37
C CYS A 377 15.01 5.08 -12.84
N SER A 378 13.76 5.38 -13.18
CA SER A 378 13.39 5.94 -14.48
C SER A 378 12.18 6.86 -14.34
N ASP A 379 11.88 7.61 -15.39
CA ASP A 379 10.70 8.47 -15.51
C ASP A 379 9.42 7.67 -15.84
N THR A 380 9.26 6.54 -15.16
CA THR A 380 8.12 5.62 -15.27
C THR A 380 7.48 5.41 -13.90
N ASN A 381 6.27 4.84 -13.88
CA ASN A 381 5.59 4.47 -12.63
C ASN A 381 6.35 3.40 -11.84
N ASP A 382 6.86 2.37 -12.53
CA ASP A 382 7.59 1.26 -11.92
C ASP A 382 9.03 1.63 -11.53
N GLN A 383 9.60 2.66 -12.17
CA GLN A 383 11.00 3.07 -12.04
C GLN A 383 12.02 1.96 -12.35
N GLY A 384 11.60 0.91 -13.05
CA GLY A 384 12.45 -0.17 -13.52
C GLY A 384 13.37 0.26 -14.65
N ASN A 385 14.29 -0.63 -15.00
CA ASN A 385 15.22 -0.43 -16.09
C ASN A 385 14.64 -0.90 -17.42
N TRP A 386 14.88 -0.11 -18.46
CA TRP A 386 14.57 -0.43 -19.84
C TRP A 386 15.88 -0.50 -20.62
N PHE A 387 16.18 -1.65 -21.20
CA PHE A 387 17.40 -1.88 -21.98
C PHE A 387 17.08 -2.19 -23.43
N THR A 388 17.89 -1.65 -24.33
CA THR A 388 17.81 -1.93 -25.77
C THR A 388 19.12 -2.48 -26.29
N VAL A 389 19.04 -3.40 -27.24
CA VAL A 389 20.22 -3.86 -27.99
C VAL A 389 19.87 -4.07 -29.45
N THR A 390 20.80 -3.71 -30.33
CA THR A 390 20.67 -3.91 -31.78
C THR A 390 21.62 -5.02 -32.21
N VAL A 391 21.07 -6.13 -32.71
CA VAL A 391 21.85 -7.28 -33.22
C VAL A 391 21.38 -7.60 -34.64
N GLY A 392 22.31 -7.61 -35.60
CA GLY A 392 21.96 -7.89 -37.01
C GLY A 392 20.93 -6.92 -37.61
N GLY A 393 20.93 -5.66 -37.17
CA GLY A 393 19.97 -4.64 -37.60
C GLY A 393 18.58 -4.74 -36.95
N ARG A 394 18.39 -5.67 -36.00
CA ARG A 394 17.13 -5.90 -35.28
C ARG A 394 17.24 -5.38 -33.86
N ILE A 395 16.19 -4.74 -33.37
CA ILE A 395 16.13 -4.17 -32.02
C ILE A 395 15.42 -5.16 -31.09
N TYR A 396 16.01 -5.36 -29.92
CA TYR A 396 15.45 -6.14 -28.82
C TYR A 396 15.27 -5.22 -27.62
N LEU A 397 14.15 -5.36 -26.91
CA LEU A 397 13.82 -4.56 -25.75
C LEU A 397 13.65 -5.47 -24.53
N LEU A 398 14.21 -5.03 -23.41
CA LEU A 398 14.20 -5.73 -22.14
C LEU A 398 13.72 -4.77 -21.07
N ARG A 399 12.75 -5.21 -20.27
CA ARG A 399 12.35 -4.51 -19.04
C ARG A 399 12.79 -5.33 -17.84
N SER A 400 13.25 -4.67 -16.77
CA SER A 400 13.70 -5.37 -15.57
C SER A 400 13.50 -4.52 -14.32
N LEU A 401 13.17 -5.19 -13.21
CA LEU A 401 13.27 -4.62 -11.88
C LEU A 401 14.64 -5.01 -11.28
N PRO A 402 15.19 -4.22 -10.34
CA PRO A 402 16.38 -4.61 -9.59
C PRO A 402 16.24 -6.01 -8.99
N ASN A 403 17.32 -6.78 -9.01
CA ASN A 403 17.37 -8.01 -8.24
C ASN A 403 17.54 -7.64 -6.76
N THR A 404 16.42 -7.59 -6.05
CA THR A 404 16.36 -7.22 -4.62
C THR A 404 16.67 -8.39 -3.68
N GLY A 405 17.20 -9.50 -4.21
CA GLY A 405 17.52 -10.72 -3.46
C GLY A 405 16.35 -11.68 -3.42
N ALA A 406 16.40 -12.75 -4.23
CA ALA A 406 15.39 -13.80 -4.19
C ALA A 406 15.41 -14.56 -2.85
N GLY A 407 14.35 -14.43 -2.07
CA GLY A 407 14.03 -15.35 -0.96
C GLY A 407 14.32 -14.87 0.48
N SER A 408 14.80 -13.64 0.69
CA SER A 408 15.12 -13.14 2.04
C SER A 408 13.99 -12.35 2.72
N GLY A 409 12.78 -12.29 2.17
CA GLY A 409 11.70 -11.42 2.66
C GLY A 409 10.48 -12.13 3.24
N TYR A 410 9.35 -11.42 3.29
CA TYR A 410 8.09 -11.93 3.84
C TYR A 410 7.03 -12.07 2.75
N ARG A 411 6.16 -13.07 2.87
CA ARG A 411 4.95 -13.19 2.06
C ARG A 411 3.75 -12.72 2.85
N MET A 412 2.74 -12.24 2.16
CA MET A 412 1.51 -11.72 2.76
C MET A 412 0.32 -12.66 2.47
N ARG A 413 -0.51 -12.91 3.46
CA ARG A 413 -1.82 -13.56 3.29
C ARG A 413 -2.78 -12.63 2.56
N SER A 414 -3.86 -13.17 2.00
CA SER A 414 -4.85 -12.33 1.34
C SER A 414 -5.55 -11.45 2.37
N PRO A 415 -5.51 -10.11 2.23
CA PRO A 415 -6.23 -9.21 3.12
C PRO A 415 -7.75 -9.30 2.93
N THR A 416 -8.47 -8.74 3.89
CA THR A 416 -9.93 -8.79 4.01
C THR A 416 -10.51 -7.39 4.11
N ASP A 417 -11.53 -7.10 3.30
CA ASP A 417 -12.35 -5.88 3.40
C ASP A 417 -13.39 -6.05 4.51
N PHE A 418 -13.63 -5.01 5.30
CA PHE A 418 -14.69 -5.05 6.32
C PHE A 418 -15.53 -3.79 6.37
N TRP A 419 -15.31 -2.82 5.48
CA TRP A 419 -16.02 -1.54 5.56
C TRP A 419 -17.41 -1.66 4.96
N ASN A 420 -18.43 -1.73 5.80
CA ASN A 420 -19.82 -1.75 5.37
C ASN A 420 -20.38 -0.32 5.32
N GLN A 421 -20.57 0.22 4.11
CA GLN A 421 -21.08 1.58 3.94
C GLN A 421 -22.52 1.74 4.45
N ASP A 422 -23.34 0.69 4.41
CA ASP A 422 -24.71 0.67 4.92
C ASP A 422 -24.77 0.51 6.45
N ASP A 423 -23.69 0.02 7.06
CA ASP A 423 -23.59 -0.24 8.50
C ASP A 423 -22.23 0.22 9.02
N LYS A 424 -22.03 1.54 9.00
CA LYS A 424 -20.77 2.14 9.44
C LYS A 424 -20.51 1.90 10.92
N ASP A 425 -21.55 1.77 11.75
CA ASP A 425 -21.37 1.49 13.17
C ASP A 425 -20.72 0.12 13.39
N GLN A 426 -21.16 -0.92 12.65
CA GLN A 426 -20.49 -2.22 12.63
C GLN A 426 -19.01 -2.07 12.23
N SER A 427 -18.73 -1.31 11.17
CA SER A 427 -17.37 -1.11 10.66
C SER A 427 -16.46 -0.44 11.70
N MET A 428 -16.99 0.55 12.41
CA MET A 428 -16.25 1.29 13.42
C MET A 428 -15.93 0.44 14.67
N VAL A 429 -16.85 -0.42 15.12
CA VAL A 429 -16.57 -1.32 16.25
C VAL A 429 -15.60 -2.43 15.86
N ILE A 430 -15.62 -2.92 14.62
CA ILE A 430 -14.58 -3.81 14.10
C ILE A 430 -13.23 -3.09 14.15
N LEU A 431 -13.14 -1.88 13.58
CA LEU A 431 -11.90 -1.11 13.57
C LEU A 431 -11.36 -0.87 14.99
N LEU A 432 -12.24 -0.58 15.95
CA LEU A 432 -11.88 -0.44 17.37
C LEU A 432 -11.24 -1.71 17.91
N LEU A 433 -11.89 -2.87 17.74
CA LEU A 433 -11.38 -4.14 18.23
C LEU A 433 -10.00 -4.42 17.64
N ARG A 434 -9.86 -4.30 16.31
CA ARG A 434 -8.56 -4.47 15.63
C ARG A 434 -7.50 -3.54 16.21
N SER A 435 -7.82 -2.28 16.41
CA SER A 435 -6.89 -1.25 16.92
C SER A 435 -6.42 -1.53 18.34
N VAL A 436 -7.32 -1.96 19.23
CA VAL A 436 -7.01 -2.26 20.63
C VAL A 436 -6.24 -3.58 20.79
N LEU A 437 -6.52 -4.56 19.93
CA LEU A 437 -5.78 -5.82 19.90
C LEU A 437 -4.41 -5.71 19.19
N GLY A 438 -4.06 -4.52 18.73
CA GLY A 438 -2.78 -4.25 18.08
C GLY A 438 -2.68 -4.85 16.69
N HIS A 439 -3.75 -4.83 15.92
CA HIS A 439 -3.74 -5.30 14.56
C HIS A 439 -3.87 -4.14 13.57
N ALA A 440 -2.87 -4.04 12.71
CA ALA A 440 -2.77 -2.95 11.76
C ALA A 440 -3.90 -3.04 10.73
N THR A 441 -4.50 -1.90 10.44
CA THR A 441 -5.64 -1.80 9.53
C THR A 441 -5.42 -0.64 8.57
N THR A 442 -5.58 -0.88 7.26
CA THR A 442 -5.48 0.19 6.27
C THR A 442 -6.83 0.86 6.08
N LEU A 443 -6.85 2.19 6.04
CA LEU A 443 -8.04 2.98 5.71
C LEU A 443 -7.81 3.71 4.40
N THR A 444 -8.78 3.66 3.50
CA THR A 444 -8.85 4.53 2.33
C THR A 444 -9.89 5.62 2.59
N LEU A 445 -9.44 6.87 2.59
CA LEU A 445 -10.25 8.01 3.05
C LEU A 445 -9.99 9.29 2.27
N ASP A 446 -10.86 10.27 2.51
CA ASP A 446 -10.69 11.64 2.00
C ASP A 446 -9.78 12.47 2.89
N MET A 447 -8.54 12.69 2.45
CA MET A 447 -7.57 13.50 3.18
C MET A 447 -7.57 14.97 2.81
N ARG A 448 -8.44 15.44 1.91
CA ARG A 448 -8.50 16.86 1.55
C ARG A 448 -8.96 17.75 2.71
N TYR A 449 -9.66 17.16 3.69
CA TYR A 449 -10.24 17.91 4.80
C TYR A 449 -9.38 17.90 6.07
N VAL A 450 -8.34 17.06 6.13
CA VAL A 450 -7.52 16.86 7.33
C VAL A 450 -6.53 18.02 7.52
N ALA A 451 -6.46 18.55 8.73
CA ALA A 451 -5.52 19.60 9.09
C ALA A 451 -5.22 19.49 10.58
N PRO A 452 -4.29 18.60 11.00
CA PRO A 452 -3.99 18.42 12.41
C PRO A 452 -3.38 19.68 13.00
N ASP A 453 -3.60 19.88 14.30
CA ASP A 453 -2.85 20.87 15.06
C ASP A 453 -1.39 20.43 15.28
N ALA A 454 -0.60 21.28 15.96
CA ALA A 454 0.81 20.99 16.24
C ALA A 454 1.03 19.76 17.15
N ASN A 455 -0.02 19.26 17.79
CA ASN A 455 0.02 18.05 18.61
C ASN A 455 -0.60 16.84 17.88
N GLY A 456 -0.87 16.94 16.58
CA GLY A 456 -1.36 15.83 15.76
C GLY A 456 -2.88 15.61 15.80
N TYR A 457 -3.67 16.40 16.54
CA TYR A 457 -5.12 16.19 16.61
C TYR A 457 -5.82 16.78 15.40
N ALA A 458 -6.52 15.95 14.64
CA ALA A 458 -7.39 16.43 13.58
C ALA A 458 -8.67 17.04 14.19
N PRO A 459 -9.05 18.26 13.80
CA PRO A 459 -10.31 18.84 14.22
C PRO A 459 -11.47 18.07 13.60
N ASN A 460 -12.56 17.91 14.36
CA ASN A 460 -13.79 17.39 13.78
C ASN A 460 -14.32 18.39 12.75
N LYS A 461 -14.61 17.93 11.53
CA LYS A 461 -15.09 18.80 10.46
C LYS A 461 -16.03 18.03 9.54
N SER A 462 -17.01 18.75 9.02
CA SER A 462 -18.01 18.18 8.12
C SER A 462 -17.48 18.13 6.69
N MET A 463 -17.93 17.13 5.95
CA MET A 463 -17.69 17.04 4.52
C MET A 463 -18.31 18.23 3.79
N GLY A 464 -17.58 18.76 2.81
CA GLY A 464 -18.08 19.82 1.93
C GLY A 464 -19.23 19.33 1.06
N LYS A 465 -19.83 20.28 0.32
CA LYS A 465 -20.86 19.98 -0.68
C LYS A 465 -20.46 20.52 -2.04
N LEU A 466 -20.78 19.78 -3.08
CA LEU A 466 -20.71 20.21 -4.47
C LEU A 466 -21.78 21.29 -4.77
N PRO A 467 -21.67 22.03 -5.89
CA PRO A 467 -22.69 23.02 -6.29
C PRO A 467 -24.12 22.46 -6.43
N ASN A 468 -24.25 21.17 -6.71
CA ASN A 468 -25.53 20.46 -6.78
C ASN A 468 -26.06 20.00 -5.40
N GLY A 469 -25.40 20.39 -4.31
CA GLY A 469 -25.80 20.09 -2.93
C GLY A 469 -25.40 18.70 -2.43
N LYS A 470 -24.84 17.82 -3.28
CA LYS A 470 -24.36 16.49 -2.88
C LYS A 470 -23.05 16.58 -2.08
N PRO A 471 -22.72 15.59 -1.23
CA PRO A 471 -21.44 15.55 -0.55
C PRO A 471 -20.27 15.59 -1.53
N ASP A 472 -19.22 16.34 -1.19
CA ASP A 472 -17.94 16.31 -1.90
C ASP A 472 -17.04 15.28 -1.22
N PHE A 473 -17.32 14.01 -1.48
CA PHE A 473 -16.55 12.86 -0.99
C PHE A 473 -15.63 12.33 -2.08
N GLN A 474 -14.32 12.43 -1.89
CA GLN A 474 -13.34 11.77 -2.73
C GLN A 474 -12.51 10.79 -1.90
N LEU A 475 -12.10 9.68 -2.49
CA LEU A 475 -11.14 8.77 -1.86
C LEU A 475 -9.78 9.14 -2.42
N THR A 476 -8.89 9.66 -1.59
CA THR A 476 -7.69 10.36 -2.05
C THR A 476 -6.40 9.86 -1.41
N HIS A 477 -6.49 9.07 -0.33
CA HIS A 477 -5.33 8.65 0.41
C HIS A 477 -5.54 7.35 1.19
N VAL A 478 -4.46 6.62 1.45
CA VAL A 478 -4.46 5.41 2.27
C VAL A 478 -3.50 5.59 3.45
N MET A 479 -3.93 5.21 4.65
CA MET A 479 -3.11 5.25 5.87
C MET A 479 -3.29 4.00 6.72
N THR A 480 -2.44 3.84 7.75
CA THR A 480 -2.49 2.68 8.66
C THR A 480 -2.95 3.09 10.04
N VAL A 481 -4.06 2.52 10.52
CA VAL A 481 -4.47 2.62 11.92
C VAL A 481 -3.62 1.67 12.74
N THR A 482 -3.03 2.22 13.80
CA THR A 482 -2.08 1.51 14.67
C THR A 482 -2.56 1.39 16.11
N GLY A 483 -3.58 2.16 16.49
CA GLY A 483 -4.11 2.13 17.83
C GLY A 483 -5.33 3.01 17.98
N PHE A 484 -5.86 3.03 19.20
CA PHE A 484 -7.00 3.85 19.59
C PHE A 484 -6.83 4.32 21.03
N ILE A 485 -7.27 5.53 21.33
CA ILE A 485 -7.41 6.04 22.69
C ILE A 485 -8.82 6.59 22.89
N SER A 486 -9.53 6.10 23.89
CA SER A 486 -10.87 6.59 24.20
C SER A 486 -10.82 8.01 24.78
N SER A 487 -11.88 8.79 24.60
CA SER A 487 -11.98 10.13 25.19
C SER A 487 -11.90 10.10 26.72
N GLN A 488 -12.32 9.01 27.37
CA GLN A 488 -12.14 8.82 28.80
C GLN A 488 -10.67 8.64 29.18
N ASN A 489 -9.94 7.79 28.44
CA ASN A 489 -8.52 7.56 28.71
C ASN A 489 -7.66 8.75 28.32
N LEU A 490 -8.01 9.47 27.26
CA LEU A 490 -7.34 10.70 26.87
C LEU A 490 -7.46 11.77 27.96
N ARG A 491 -8.65 12.01 28.53
CA ARG A 491 -8.82 12.95 29.65
C ARG A 491 -7.96 12.61 30.87
N LYS A 492 -7.74 11.32 31.14
CA LYS A 492 -6.91 10.86 32.26
C LYS A 492 -5.42 11.01 31.96
N THR A 493 -5.01 10.71 30.73
CA THR A 493 -3.60 10.63 30.33
C THR A 493 -3.05 12.00 29.94
N LEU A 494 -3.84 12.81 29.23
CA LEU A 494 -3.53 14.18 28.82
C LEU A 494 -4.74 15.10 29.07
N PRO A 495 -4.93 15.65 30.28
CA PRO A 495 -6.09 16.49 30.61
C PRO A 495 -6.27 17.75 29.74
N GLY A 496 -5.21 18.21 29.06
CA GLY A 496 -5.23 19.37 28.15
C GLY A 496 -5.44 19.04 26.67
N ALA A 497 -5.53 17.76 26.30
CA ALA A 497 -5.76 17.35 24.93
C ALA A 497 -7.19 17.70 24.47
N PRO A 498 -7.39 18.08 23.19
CA PRO A 498 -8.73 18.32 22.65
C PRO A 498 -9.55 17.03 22.67
N ILE A 499 -10.84 17.15 22.98
CA ILE A 499 -11.81 16.05 22.90
C ILE A 499 -12.76 16.37 21.74
N ALA A 500 -12.60 15.68 20.61
CA ALA A 500 -13.40 15.93 19.41
C ALA A 500 -14.78 15.25 19.42
N ASP A 501 -14.92 14.11 20.12
CA ASP A 501 -16.17 13.38 20.29
C ASP A 501 -16.15 12.53 21.58
N ASP A 502 -17.28 11.86 21.89
CA ASP A 502 -17.42 11.06 23.11
C ASP A 502 -16.67 9.71 23.05
N TYR A 503 -16.21 9.29 21.86
CA TYR A 503 -15.59 7.99 21.64
C TYR A 503 -14.09 8.07 21.85
N GLY A 504 -13.40 8.91 21.09
CA GLY A 504 -11.94 9.04 21.14
C GLY A 504 -11.29 9.21 19.79
N TYR A 505 -10.00 8.88 19.74
CA TYR A 505 -9.15 9.05 18.56
C TYR A 505 -8.57 7.72 18.10
N PHE A 506 -8.65 7.47 16.79
CA PHE A 506 -7.80 6.51 16.12
C PHE A 506 -6.41 7.12 15.92
N ILE A 507 -5.38 6.33 16.21
CA ILE A 507 -3.98 6.70 16.10
C ILE A 507 -3.46 6.17 14.77
N VAL A 508 -3.22 7.09 13.83
CA VAL A 508 -3.02 6.75 12.42
C VAL A 508 -1.61 7.13 11.99
N LYS A 509 -0.85 6.14 11.52
CA LYS A 509 0.46 6.31 10.89
C LYS A 509 0.27 6.75 9.44
N ASN A 510 0.80 7.92 9.10
CA ASN A 510 0.79 8.46 7.74
C ASN A 510 2.14 8.19 7.03
N SER A 511 2.29 8.66 5.79
CA SER A 511 3.48 8.52 4.94
C SER A 511 4.00 9.87 4.44
N TRP A 512 3.84 10.94 5.23
CA TRP A 512 4.22 12.31 4.84
C TRP A 512 5.49 12.79 5.56
N GLY A 513 6.26 11.88 6.14
CA GLY A 513 7.44 12.17 6.97
C GLY A 513 7.08 12.48 8.42
N ASP A 514 8.09 12.37 9.28
CA ASP A 514 8.04 12.57 10.74
C ASP A 514 7.77 14.03 11.15
N CYS A 515 8.10 15.01 10.30
CA CYS A 515 7.84 16.43 10.54
C CYS A 515 6.37 16.86 10.43
N TRP A 516 5.49 15.98 9.93
CA TRP A 516 4.07 16.28 9.76
C TRP A 516 3.25 15.68 10.90
N GLY A 517 2.26 16.42 11.43
CA GLY A 517 1.48 15.95 12.57
C GLY A 517 2.34 15.78 13.83
N ASP A 518 2.10 14.71 14.58
CA ASP A 518 2.91 14.35 15.76
C ASP A 518 3.80 13.15 15.42
N GLN A 519 5.06 13.40 15.06
CA GLN A 519 6.00 12.37 14.59
C GLN A 519 5.51 11.59 13.35
N GLY A 520 4.79 12.25 12.45
CA GLY A 520 4.19 11.63 11.27
C GLY A 520 2.85 10.94 11.54
N TYR A 521 2.36 10.96 12.78
CA TYR A 521 1.05 10.45 13.16
C TYR A 521 -0.01 11.56 13.14
N VAL A 522 -1.24 11.14 12.92
CA VAL A 522 -2.44 11.96 13.08
C VAL A 522 -3.46 11.24 13.93
N TYR A 523 -4.15 12.00 14.77
CA TYR A 523 -5.21 11.51 15.64
C TYR A 523 -6.54 11.89 15.03
N LEU A 524 -7.25 10.89 14.50
CA LEU A 524 -8.53 11.09 13.83
C LEU A 524 -9.68 10.77 14.78
N PRO A 525 -10.61 11.71 15.03
CA PRO A 525 -11.81 11.45 15.82
C PRO A 525 -12.61 10.27 15.27
N TRP A 526 -13.32 9.54 16.12
CA TRP A 526 -14.23 8.48 15.69
C TRP A 526 -15.22 8.96 14.63
N THR A 527 -15.86 10.12 14.87
CA THR A 527 -16.83 10.67 13.91
C THR A 527 -16.19 11.08 12.59
N TRP A 528 -14.91 11.48 12.62
CA TRP A 528 -14.13 11.79 11.43
C TRP A 528 -13.91 10.53 10.59
N VAL A 529 -13.36 9.49 11.20
CA VAL A 529 -13.10 8.21 10.52
C VAL A 529 -14.39 7.64 9.92
N LYS A 530 -15.51 7.68 10.67
CA LYS A 530 -16.82 7.25 10.19
C LYS A 530 -17.32 8.05 8.98
N THR A 531 -16.99 9.33 8.91
CA THR A 531 -17.47 10.24 7.85
C THR A 531 -16.65 10.12 6.57
N PHE A 532 -15.33 10.04 6.67
CA PHE A 532 -14.41 10.20 5.53
C PHE A 532 -13.81 8.90 4.99
N THR A 533 -14.12 7.74 5.58
CA THR A 533 -13.63 6.44 5.10
C THR A 533 -14.59 5.83 4.08
N GLY A 534 -14.05 5.30 2.98
CA GLY A 534 -14.82 4.54 1.99
C GLY A 534 -14.42 3.07 1.85
N GLN A 535 -13.27 2.68 2.40
CA GLN A 535 -12.83 1.29 2.45
C GLN A 535 -11.86 1.11 3.63
N ALA A 536 -11.92 -0.06 4.26
CA ALA A 536 -11.00 -0.45 5.33
C ALA A 536 -10.64 -1.92 5.18
N SER A 537 -9.36 -2.26 5.36
CA SER A 537 -8.88 -3.62 5.19
C SER A 537 -7.99 -4.08 6.34
N THR A 538 -8.19 -5.32 6.77
CA THR A 538 -7.40 -6.00 7.80
C THR A 538 -6.89 -7.33 7.25
N GLY A 539 -6.28 -8.16 8.10
CA GLY A 539 -5.76 -9.46 7.67
C GLY A 539 -4.52 -9.37 6.79
N ILE A 540 -3.81 -8.24 6.82
CA ILE A 540 -2.49 -8.03 6.19
C ILE A 540 -1.43 -8.77 7.02
N LEU A 541 -1.53 -10.09 7.05
CA LEU A 541 -0.72 -10.95 7.90
C LEU A 541 0.43 -11.55 7.11
N PRO A 542 1.62 -11.69 7.72
CA PRO A 542 2.65 -12.52 7.12
C PRO A 542 2.16 -13.98 6.95
N GLN A 543 2.69 -14.71 5.96
CA GLN A 543 2.36 -16.12 5.76
C GLN A 543 2.98 -17.01 6.83
#